data_AF-A0A6P6HM19-F1
#
_entry.id   AF-A0A6P6HM19-F1
#
_cell.length_a   1.000
_cell.length_b   1.000
_cell.length_c   1.000
_cell.angle_alpha   90.00
_cell.angle_beta   90.00
_cell.angle_gamma   90.00
#
_symmetry.space_group_name_H-M   'P 1'
#
loop_
_entity.id
_entity.type
_entity.pdbx_description
1 polymer ?
#
loop_
_entity_poly.entity_id
_entity_poly.type
_entity_poly.pdbx_seq_one_letter_code
_entity_poly.pdbx_strand_id
1 'polypeptide(L)'
;MIQFYLEEVMPQAENEDPDIKQHVNSLGEKLKTLRLRLRRCHRFLPCENKSKVVEQVKSTFSKLQEKGVYKAMGEFDIFINYIEAYMTMKMKI
;
A
#
# COMPACT_ATOMS: atom_id res chain seq x y z
N MET A 1 -3.35 -5.36 -0.06
CA MET A 1 -2.88 -4.05 0.45
C MET A 1 -2.01 -3.29 -0.55
N ILE A 2 -0.88 -3.82 -1.04
CA ILE A 2 -0.02 -3.08 -2.00
C ILE A 2 -0.82 -2.57 -3.22
N GLN A 3 -1.62 -3.45 -3.84
CA GLN A 3 -2.46 -3.07 -4.98
C GLN A 3 -3.48 -1.98 -4.63
N PHE A 4 -4.08 -2.05 -3.45
CA PHE A 4 -5.04 -1.05 -2.97
C PHE A 4 -4.40 0.35 -2.88
N TYR A 5 -3.19 0.45 -2.31
CA TYR A 5 -2.49 1.73 -2.27
C TYR A 5 -2.16 2.28 -3.67
N LEU A 6 -1.70 1.42 -4.58
CA LEU A 6 -1.28 1.83 -5.92
C LEU A 6 -2.44 2.20 -6.86
N GLU A 7 -3.58 1.53 -6.73
CA GLU A 7 -4.70 1.67 -7.68
C GLU A 7 -5.85 2.52 -7.13
N GLU A 8 -6.01 2.60 -5.80
CA GLU A 8 -7.16 3.27 -5.19
C GLU A 8 -6.75 4.49 -4.35
N VAL A 9 -5.66 4.43 -3.57
CA VAL A 9 -5.27 5.52 -2.65
C VAL A 9 -4.42 6.60 -3.33
N MET A 10 -3.27 6.20 -3.88
CA MET A 10 -2.28 7.15 -4.43
C MET A 10 -2.81 7.96 -5.63
N PRO A 11 -3.62 7.41 -6.55
CA PRO A 11 -4.23 8.19 -7.63
C PRO A 11 -5.19 9.27 -7.12
N GLN A 12 -5.84 9.08 -5.97
CA GLN A 12 -6.66 10.13 -5.36
C GLN A 12 -5.76 11.17 -4.67
N ALA A 13 -4.75 10.71 -3.92
CA ALA A 13 -3.82 11.59 -3.20
C ALA A 13 -3.04 12.54 -4.11
N GLU A 14 -2.64 12.11 -5.30
CA GLU A 14 -1.90 12.97 -6.23
C GLU A 14 -2.72 14.12 -6.84
N ASN A 15 -4.06 14.07 -6.71
CA ASN A 15 -4.96 15.10 -7.21
C ASN A 15 -5.33 16.14 -6.12
N GLU A 16 -4.92 15.93 -4.86
CA GLU A 16 -5.21 16.84 -3.75
C GLU A 16 -4.40 18.15 -3.85
N ASP A 17 -3.14 18.08 -4.27
CA ASP A 17 -2.25 19.25 -4.40
C ASP A 17 -1.21 19.03 -5.52
N PRO A 18 -1.06 19.97 -6.48
CA PRO A 18 -0.02 19.91 -7.51
C PRO A 18 1.41 19.74 -6.96
N ASP A 19 1.72 20.32 -5.79
CA ASP A 19 3.06 20.30 -5.19
C ASP A 19 3.40 18.92 -4.61
N ILE A 20 2.39 18.15 -4.16
CA ILE A 20 2.62 16.80 -3.62
C ILE A 20 2.63 15.72 -4.70
N LYS A 21 2.08 16.01 -5.89
CA LYS A 21 1.92 15.03 -6.98
C LYS A 21 3.21 14.29 -7.32
N GLN A 22 4.33 14.99 -7.42
CA GLN A 22 5.62 14.37 -7.74
C GLN A 22 6.09 13.43 -6.62
N HIS A 23 5.84 13.80 -5.36
CA HIS A 23 6.21 13.00 -4.20
C HIS A 23 5.35 11.73 -4.08
N VAL A 24 4.04 11.84 -4.28
CA VAL A 24 3.11 10.69 -4.28
C VAL A 24 3.47 9.72 -5.41
N ASN A 25 3.75 10.24 -6.61
CA ASN A 25 4.20 9.42 -7.74
C ASN A 25 5.51 8.70 -7.45
N SER A 26 6.51 9.40 -6.92
CA SER A 26 7.79 8.80 -6.53
C SER A 26 7.61 7.68 -5.50
N LEU A 27 6.72 7.87 -4.53
CA LEU A 27 6.38 6.86 -3.53
C LEU A 27 5.73 5.63 -4.16
N GLY A 28 4.79 5.84 -5.09
CA GLY A 28 4.14 4.79 -5.87
C GLY A 28 5.14 3.93 -6.66
N GLU A 29 6.10 4.56 -7.34
CA GLU A 29 7.13 3.84 -8.10
C GLU A 29 8.08 3.03 -7.19
N LYS A 30 8.44 3.57 -6.02
CA LYS A 30 9.21 2.82 -5.01
C LYS A 30 8.44 1.60 -4.52
N LEU A 31 7.14 1.74 -4.25
CA LEU A 31 6.28 0.64 -3.81
C LEU A 31 6.10 -0.43 -4.90
N LYS A 32 5.93 -0.03 -6.17
CA LYS A 32 5.93 -0.95 -7.33
C LYS A 32 7.24 -1.72 -7.42
N THR A 33 8.36 -1.03 -7.28
CA THR A 33 9.70 -1.64 -7.28
C THR A 33 9.85 -2.65 -6.15
N LEU A 34 9.42 -2.31 -4.94
CA LEU A 34 9.43 -3.22 -3.78
C LEU A 34 8.58 -4.47 -4.06
N ARG A 35 7.34 -4.30 -4.55
CA ARG A 35 6.45 -5.41 -4.92
C ARG A 35 7.12 -6.36 -5.92
N LEU A 36 7.78 -5.82 -6.94
CA LEU A 36 8.48 -6.62 -7.94
C LEU A 36 9.64 -7.42 -7.34
N ARG A 37 10.44 -6.81 -6.46
CA ARG A 37 11.53 -7.50 -5.75
C ARG A 37 11.00 -8.63 -4.87
N LEU A 38 9.96 -8.38 -4.08
CA LEU A 38 9.35 -9.40 -3.20
C LEU A 38 8.76 -10.57 -3.99
N ARG A 39 8.16 -10.31 -5.15
CA ARG A 39 7.59 -11.34 -6.02
C ARG A 39 8.66 -12.18 -6.72
N ARG A 40 9.72 -11.55 -7.25
CA ARG A 40 10.73 -12.24 -8.09
C ARG A 40 11.81 -12.96 -7.29
N CYS A 41 12.38 -12.32 -6.27
CA CYS A 41 13.63 -12.80 -5.66
C CYS A 41 13.44 -13.92 -4.64
N HIS A 42 12.31 -13.93 -3.91
CA HIS A 42 12.11 -14.86 -2.79
C HIS A 42 10.70 -15.43 -2.72
N ARG A 43 9.83 -15.14 -3.70
CA ARG A 43 8.41 -15.54 -3.73
C ARG A 43 7.66 -15.22 -2.42
N PHE A 44 7.98 -14.09 -1.78
CA PHE A 44 7.30 -13.64 -0.55
C PHE A 44 5.81 -13.38 -0.78
N LEU A 45 5.38 -13.10 -2.01
CA LEU A 45 3.99 -12.76 -2.33
C LEU A 45 3.32 -13.89 -3.13
N PRO A 46 2.87 -14.97 -2.48
CA PRO A 46 2.01 -15.95 -3.14
C PRO A 46 0.67 -15.31 -3.54
N CYS A 47 0.02 -15.87 -4.57
CA CYS A 47 -1.33 -15.48 -4.90
C CYS A 47 -2.27 -16.01 -3.80
N GLU A 48 -2.80 -15.12 -2.97
CA GLU A 48 -3.72 -15.47 -1.90
C GLU A 48 -5.16 -15.09 -2.25
N ASN A 49 -6.11 -15.81 -1.63
CA ASN A 49 -7.52 -15.46 -1.66
C ASN A 49 -7.74 -14.07 -1.06
N LYS A 50 -8.86 -13.44 -1.40
CA LYS A 50 -9.23 -12.13 -0.84
C LYS A 50 -9.24 -12.22 0.69
N SER A 51 -8.44 -11.38 1.33
CA SER A 51 -8.41 -11.28 2.79
C SER A 51 -9.59 -10.45 3.28
N LYS A 52 -10.37 -11.00 4.21
CA LYS A 52 -11.50 -10.31 4.85
C LYS A 52 -11.07 -9.00 5.53
N VAL A 53 -9.86 -8.98 6.11
CA VAL A 53 -9.29 -7.78 6.74
C VAL A 53 -9.03 -6.69 5.70
N VAL A 54 -8.50 -7.07 4.54
CA VAL A 54 -8.28 -6.12 3.44
C VAL A 54 -9.60 -5.56 2.92
N GLU A 55 -10.65 -6.38 2.83
CA GLU A 55 -11.99 -5.93 2.44
C GLU A 55 -12.59 -4.94 3.44
N GLN A 56 -12.42 -5.18 4.74
CA GLN A 56 -12.86 -4.25 5.79
C GLN A 56 -12.11 -2.91 5.74
N VAL A 57 -10.80 -2.94 5.50
CA VAL A 57 -10.00 -1.72 5.31
C VAL A 57 -10.51 -0.93 4.11
N LYS A 58 -10.73 -1.60 2.96
CA LYS A 58 -11.32 -0.96 1.77
C LYS A 58 -12.69 -0.36 2.06
N SER A 59 -13.58 -1.10 2.71
CA SER A 59 -14.91 -0.61 3.08
C SER A 59 -14.84 0.61 3.99
N THR A 60 -13.93 0.61 4.96
CA THR A 60 -13.72 1.75 5.89
C THR A 60 -13.16 2.96 5.14
N PHE A 61 -12.18 2.75 4.26
CA PHE A 61 -11.65 3.80 3.40
C PHE A 61 -12.75 4.45 2.55
N SER A 62 -13.58 3.64 1.87
CA SER A 62 -14.69 4.15 1.06
C SER A 62 -15.71 4.96 1.89
N LYS A 63 -15.97 4.57 3.14
CA LYS A 63 -16.85 5.31 4.04
C LYS A 63 -16.26 6.65 4.49
N LEU A 64 -14.94 6.79 4.49
CA LEU A 64 -14.24 8.01 4.90
C LEU A 64 -14.08 9.03 3.77
N GLN A 65 -14.36 8.66 2.51
CA GLN A 65 -14.28 9.54 1.33
C GLN A 65 -12.90 10.24 1.27
N GLU A 66 -12.85 11.56 1.05
CA GLU A 66 -11.60 12.35 1.00
C GLU A 66 -10.74 12.18 2.25
N LYS A 67 -11.35 12.15 3.45
CA LYS A 67 -10.62 11.91 4.71
C LYS A 67 -9.94 10.54 4.74
N GLY A 68 -10.45 9.59 3.97
CA GLY A 68 -9.85 8.28 3.78
C GLY A 68 -8.49 8.37 3.11
N VAL A 69 -8.32 9.27 2.13
CA VAL A 69 -7.06 9.50 1.41
C VAL A 69 -5.99 10.03 2.35
N TYR A 70 -6.30 11.11 3.07
CA TYR A 70 -5.39 11.71 4.05
C TYR A 70 -4.99 10.72 5.15
N LYS A 71 -5.95 9.94 5.67
CA LYS A 71 -5.66 8.92 6.69
C LYS A 71 -4.78 7.80 6.14
N ALA A 72 -5.10 7.27 4.97
CA ALA A 72 -4.33 6.17 4.37
C ALA A 72 -2.90 6.59 4.02
N MET A 73 -2.71 7.81 3.51
CA MET A 73 -1.38 8.37 3.24
C MET A 73 -0.62 8.72 4.52
N GLY A 74 -1.30 9.23 5.55
CA GLY A 74 -0.73 9.51 6.87
C GLY A 74 -0.32 8.24 7.64
N GLU A 75 -0.92 7.09 7.33
CA GLU A 75 -0.59 5.78 7.91
C GLU A 75 0.27 4.91 6.98
N PHE A 76 0.88 5.49 5.95
CA PHE A 76 1.67 4.74 4.98
C PHE A 76 2.92 4.10 5.60
N ASP A 77 3.54 4.75 6.59
CA ASP A 77 4.65 4.22 7.37
C ASP A 77 4.26 2.97 8.19
N ILE A 78 3.06 2.97 8.80
CA ILE A 78 2.51 1.80 9.48
C ILE A 78 2.36 0.62 8.50
N PHE A 79 1.91 0.91 7.28
CA PHE A 79 1.84 -0.11 6.24
C PHE A 79 3.23 -0.69 5.87
N ILE A 80 4.28 0.14 5.82
CA ILE A 80 5.66 -0.34 5.64
C ILE A 80 6.09 -1.24 6.80
N ASN A 81 5.80 -0.88 8.05
CA ASN A 81 6.11 -1.71 9.21
C ASN A 81 5.44 -3.11 9.12
N TYR A 82 4.23 -3.19 8.58
CA TYR A 82 3.58 -4.48 8.35
C TYR A 82 4.25 -5.31 7.24
N ILE A 83 4.76 -4.67 6.19
CA ILE A 83 5.57 -5.36 5.16
C ILE A 83 6.86 -5.88 5.79
N GLU A 84 7.55 -5.06 6.59
CA GLU A 84 8.77 -5.44 7.27
C GLU A 84 8.54 -6.64 8.20
N ALA A 85 7.53 -6.59 9.05
CA ALA A 85 7.18 -7.69 9.95
C ALA A 85 6.91 -9.00 9.17
N TYR A 86 6.20 -8.91 8.04
CA TYR A 86 5.94 -10.06 7.16
C TYR A 86 7.24 -10.63 6.57
N MET A 87 8.13 -9.76 6.08
CA MET A 87 9.42 -10.17 5.53
C MET A 87 10.29 -10.82 6.60
N THR A 88 10.40 -10.22 7.78
CA THR A 88 11.16 -10.76 8.91
C THR A 88 10.64 -12.13 9.32
N MET A 89 9.32 -12.33 9.38
CA MET A 89 8.72 -13.62 9.68
C MET A 89 9.12 -14.69 8.66
N LYS A 90 9.11 -14.36 7.38
CA LYS A 90 9.43 -15.28 6.28
C LYS A 90 10.93 -15.52 6.09
N MET A 91 11.80 -14.63 6.57
CA MET A 91 13.26 -14.79 6.55
C MET A 91 13.84 -15.51 7.77
N LYS A 92 13.12 -15.54 8.90
CA LYS A 92 13.52 -16.28 10.11
C LYS A 92 13.21 -17.79 10.05
N ILE A 93 12.56 -18.24 8.97
CA ILE A 93 12.30 -19.64 8.62
C ILE A 93 13.35 -20.06 7.60
#